data_AF-A0A3C0TQU2-F1
#
_entry.id   AF-A0A3C0TQU2-F1
#
_cell.length_a   1.000
_cell.length_b   1.000
_cell.length_c   1.000
_cell.angle_alpha   90.00
_cell.angle_beta   90.00
_cell.angle_gamma   90.00
#
_symmetry.space_group_name_H-M   'P 1'
#
loop_
_entity.id
_entity.type
_entity.pdbx_description
1 polymer ?
#
loop_
_entity_poly.entity_id
_entity_poly.type
_entity_poly.pdbx_seq_one_letter_code
_entity_poly.pdbx_strand_id
1 'polypeptide(L)'
;LVSSGINRIILGTAAIENPSLVQQACKDFPEKIIIGIDAKDGMVAIKGWAEVTKVKAVDLAKQMQGHGVIAVIYTDIKRDGMLTGPNIDATEALAKELDIPVIASGGVSTLNDIQALTTIARTGVEGVITGKAIYSGLLDLKKAIAFTKACSCE
;
A
#
# COMPACT_ATOMS: atom_id res chain seq x y z
N LEU A 1 15.00 5.36 -14.74
CA LEU A 1 14.06 4.38 -14.16
C LEU A 1 13.09 3.87 -15.21
N VAL A 2 12.19 4.70 -15.75
CA VAL A 2 11.23 4.25 -16.78
C VAL A 2 11.94 3.73 -18.04
N SER A 3 12.93 4.47 -18.56
CA SER A 3 13.75 4.02 -19.70
C SER A 3 14.57 2.75 -19.42
N SER A 4 14.72 2.37 -18.15
CA SER A 4 15.43 1.16 -17.71
C SER A 4 14.50 -0.05 -17.55
N GLY A 5 13.22 0.06 -17.96
CA GLY A 5 12.25 -1.04 -17.91
C GLY A 5 11.42 -1.15 -16.63
N ILE A 6 11.51 -0.20 -15.71
CA ILE A 6 10.69 -0.21 -14.48
C ILE A 6 9.22 0.03 -14.81
N ASN A 7 8.35 -0.90 -14.37
CA ASN A 7 6.91 -0.83 -14.64
C ASN A 7 6.16 0.17 -13.75
N ARG A 8 6.51 0.26 -12.47
CA ARG A 8 5.86 1.15 -11.49
C ARG A 8 6.89 1.91 -10.66
N ILE A 9 6.63 3.18 -10.38
CA ILE A 9 7.44 4.05 -9.54
C ILE A 9 6.61 4.44 -8.32
N ILE A 10 7.16 4.24 -7.13
CA ILE A 10 6.53 4.58 -5.87
C ILE A 10 7.00 5.97 -5.43
N LEU A 11 6.07 6.88 -5.16
CA LEU A 11 6.34 8.18 -4.55
C LEU A 11 5.77 8.21 -3.14
N GLY A 12 6.64 8.34 -2.13
CA GLY A 12 6.26 8.41 -0.71
C GLY A 12 6.15 9.85 -0.21
N THR A 13 7.14 10.31 0.56
CA THR A 13 7.21 11.67 1.14
C THR A 13 6.94 12.81 0.12
N ALA A 14 7.32 12.62 -1.14
CA ALA A 14 7.01 13.58 -2.21
C ALA A 14 5.50 13.86 -2.38
N ALA A 15 4.63 12.91 -2.07
CA ALA A 15 3.18 13.09 -2.18
C ALA A 15 2.62 14.19 -1.26
N ILE A 16 3.30 14.47 -0.14
CA ILE A 16 2.92 15.54 0.78
C ILE A 16 3.80 16.79 0.64
N GLU A 17 5.12 16.62 0.44
CA GLU A 17 6.05 17.75 0.40
C GLU A 17 6.04 18.45 -0.97
N ASN A 18 5.75 17.72 -2.04
CA ASN A 18 5.71 18.24 -3.40
C ASN A 18 4.62 17.57 -4.25
N PRO A 19 3.32 17.83 -3.96
CA PRO A 19 2.20 17.23 -4.70
C PRO A 19 2.24 17.51 -6.22
N SER A 20 2.77 18.66 -6.64
CA SER A 20 2.91 19.00 -8.06
C SER A 20 3.92 18.11 -8.78
N LEU A 21 4.94 17.61 -8.09
CA LEU A 21 5.83 16.58 -8.64
C LEU A 21 5.07 15.29 -8.97
N VAL A 22 4.16 14.86 -8.08
CA VAL A 22 3.32 13.67 -8.34
C VAL A 22 2.43 13.92 -9.55
N GLN A 23 1.75 15.06 -9.59
CA GLN A 23 0.90 15.42 -10.72
C GLN A 23 1.67 15.45 -12.05
N GLN A 24 2.88 16.02 -12.05
CA GLN A 24 3.73 16.06 -13.23
C GLN A 24 4.20 14.66 -13.63
N ALA A 25 4.63 13.84 -12.66
CA ALA A 25 5.04 12.47 -12.91
C ALA A 25 3.92 11.61 -13.52
N CYS A 26 2.67 11.79 -13.07
CA CYS A 26 1.53 11.09 -13.66
C CYS A 26 1.25 11.52 -15.11
N LYS A 27 1.48 12.81 -15.45
CA LYS A 27 1.35 13.30 -16.83
C LYS A 27 2.46 12.75 -17.73
N ASP A 28 3.70 12.78 -17.25
CA ASP A 28 4.87 12.36 -18.03
C ASP A 28 4.95 10.83 -18.17
N PHE A 29 4.44 10.10 -17.16
CA PHE A 29 4.49 8.65 -17.06
C PHE A 29 3.13 8.06 -16.66
N PRO A 30 2.13 8.13 -17.58
CA PRO A 30 0.80 7.59 -17.31
C PRO A 30 0.88 6.11 -16.97
N GLU A 31 0.02 5.67 -16.05
CA GLU A 31 -0.09 4.28 -15.61
C GLU A 31 1.17 3.68 -14.96
N LYS A 32 2.12 4.53 -14.53
CA LYS A 32 3.35 4.08 -13.87
C LYS A 32 3.48 4.54 -12.43
N ILE A 33 2.74 5.56 -12.01
CA ILE A 33 2.93 6.17 -10.70
C ILE A 33 1.97 5.57 -9.68
N ILE A 34 2.54 5.10 -8.57
CA ILE A 34 1.81 4.71 -7.37
C ILE A 34 2.36 5.47 -6.18
N ILE A 35 1.59 5.59 -5.11
CA ILE A 35 2.03 6.30 -3.90
C ILE A 35 2.22 5.33 -2.75
N GLY A 36 3.23 5.61 -1.92
CA GLY A 36 3.38 4.98 -0.62
C GLY A 36 2.87 5.92 0.46
N ILE A 37 1.87 5.48 1.21
CA ILE A 37 1.34 6.19 2.38
C ILE A 37 1.68 5.37 3.61
N ASP A 38 2.66 5.86 4.36
CA ASP A 38 2.97 5.36 5.68
C ASP A 38 2.10 6.10 6.70
N ALA A 39 1.36 5.37 7.52
CA ALA A 39 0.39 5.94 8.45
C ALA A 39 0.60 5.45 9.87
N LYS A 40 0.48 6.37 10.83
CA LYS A 40 0.41 6.10 12.26
C LYS A 40 -0.89 6.66 12.80
N ASP A 41 -1.75 5.80 13.34
CA ASP A 41 -3.07 6.20 13.86
C ASP A 41 -3.92 6.97 12.83
N GLY A 42 -3.85 6.55 11.56
CA GLY A 42 -4.55 7.19 10.45
C GLY A 42 -3.92 8.48 9.92
N MET A 43 -2.82 8.95 10.51
CA MET A 43 -2.11 10.17 10.12
C MET A 43 -0.84 9.84 9.32
N VAL A 44 -0.56 10.62 8.27
CA VAL A 44 0.59 10.39 7.38
C VAL A 44 1.90 10.64 8.12
N ALA A 45 2.82 9.69 8.02
CA ALA A 45 4.18 9.78 8.49
C ALA A 45 5.15 9.92 7.32
N ILE A 46 6.17 10.75 7.46
CA ILE A 46 7.17 11.06 6.41
C ILE A 46 8.60 11.01 6.92
N LYS A 47 9.57 11.17 6.00
CA LYS A 47 11.02 11.20 6.30
C LYS A 47 11.46 9.94 7.07
N GLY A 48 11.09 8.77 6.56
CA GLY A 48 11.37 7.50 7.24
C GLY A 48 10.68 7.39 8.61
N TRP A 49 9.45 7.91 8.69
CA TRP A 49 8.59 7.91 9.89
C TRP A 49 9.04 8.82 11.04
N ALA A 50 10.07 9.64 10.83
CA ALA A 50 10.55 10.59 11.83
C ALA A 50 9.53 11.69 12.15
N GLU A 51 8.63 12.01 11.21
CA GLU A 51 7.66 13.10 11.35
C GLU A 51 6.25 12.59 11.05
N VAL A 52 5.33 12.72 12.01
CA VAL A 52 3.90 12.45 11.84
C VAL A 52 3.18 13.77 11.61
N THR A 53 2.51 13.88 10.46
CA THR A 53 1.84 15.10 10.03
C THR A 53 0.41 15.18 10.58
N LYS A 54 -0.27 16.30 10.33
CA LYS A 54 -1.71 16.47 10.60
C LYS A 54 -2.60 16.03 9.43
N VAL A 55 -2.02 15.47 8.36
CA VAL A 55 -2.76 15.02 7.18
C VAL A 55 -3.24 13.59 7.42
N LYS A 56 -4.52 13.34 7.19
CA LYS A 56 -5.05 11.97 7.24
C LYS A 56 -4.61 11.19 6.01
N ALA A 57 -4.30 9.91 6.19
CA ALA A 57 -3.90 9.02 5.11
C ALA A 57 -4.95 8.97 3.98
N VAL A 58 -6.24 8.92 4.34
CA VAL A 58 -7.35 8.92 3.37
C VAL A 58 -7.44 10.20 2.55
N ASP A 59 -7.22 11.36 3.17
CA ASP A 59 -7.30 12.65 2.48
C ASP A 59 -6.16 12.79 1.46
N LEU A 60 -4.95 12.36 1.84
CA LEU A 60 -3.81 12.31 0.93
C LEU A 60 -4.06 11.33 -0.22
N ALA A 61 -4.57 10.13 0.07
CA ALA A 61 -4.86 9.13 -0.95
C ALA A 61 -5.87 9.64 -2.00
N LYS A 62 -6.95 10.27 -1.55
CA LYS A 62 -7.96 10.88 -2.45
C LYS A 62 -7.35 11.99 -3.31
N GLN A 63 -6.54 12.86 -2.71
CA GLN A 63 -5.86 13.93 -3.45
C GLN A 63 -4.98 13.34 -4.56
N MET A 64 -4.19 12.32 -4.23
CA MET A 64 -3.26 11.71 -5.18
C MET A 64 -3.98 10.89 -6.26
N GLN A 65 -5.09 10.21 -5.94
CA GLN A 65 -5.98 9.61 -6.95
C GLN A 65 -6.41 10.67 -7.97
N GLY A 66 -6.80 11.86 -7.51
CA GLY A 66 -7.14 13.00 -8.38
C GLY A 66 -5.97 13.53 -9.23
N HIS A 67 -4.73 13.09 -8.97
CA HIS A 67 -3.56 13.40 -9.79
C HIS A 67 -3.21 12.30 -10.81
N GLY A 68 -3.93 11.18 -10.81
CA GLY A 68 -3.75 10.08 -11.77
C GLY A 68 -2.80 8.97 -11.31
N VAL A 69 -2.56 8.84 -10.00
CA VAL A 69 -1.83 7.68 -9.46
C VAL A 69 -2.71 6.44 -9.60
N ILE A 70 -2.12 5.28 -9.91
CA ILE A 70 -2.89 4.08 -10.26
C ILE A 70 -3.07 3.08 -9.11
N ALA A 71 -2.42 3.30 -7.98
CA ALA A 71 -2.60 2.50 -6.77
C ALA A 71 -2.01 3.22 -5.56
N VAL A 72 -2.45 2.81 -4.38
CA VAL A 72 -1.93 3.26 -3.09
C VAL A 72 -1.36 2.07 -2.34
N ILE A 73 -0.10 2.16 -1.92
CA ILE A 73 0.46 1.28 -0.89
C ILE A 73 0.17 1.92 0.44
N TYR A 74 -0.58 1.23 1.30
CA TYR A 74 -0.88 1.67 2.65
C TYR A 74 -0.08 0.85 3.66
N THR A 75 0.79 1.52 4.42
CA THR A 75 1.60 0.88 5.46
C THR A 75 1.15 1.38 6.84
N ASP A 76 0.63 0.50 7.69
CA ASP A 76 0.49 0.81 9.12
C ASP A 76 1.84 0.64 9.82
N ILE A 77 2.50 1.76 10.10
CA ILE A 77 3.86 1.75 10.66
C ILE A 77 3.91 1.26 12.12
N LYS A 78 2.79 1.21 12.84
CA LYS A 78 2.76 0.59 14.17
C LYS A 78 2.91 -0.92 14.11
N ARG A 79 2.57 -1.51 12.96
CA ARG A 79 2.61 -2.95 12.73
C ARG A 79 3.79 -3.35 11.85
N ASP A 80 4.40 -2.41 11.12
CA ASP A 80 5.50 -2.74 10.23
C ASP A 80 6.69 -3.38 10.95
N GLY A 81 7.16 -4.50 10.42
CA GLY A 81 8.20 -5.32 11.04
C GLY A 81 7.84 -6.02 12.36
N MET A 82 6.63 -5.80 12.91
CA MET A 82 6.19 -6.37 14.19
C MET A 82 5.70 -7.82 14.08
N LEU A 83 5.35 -8.26 12.86
CA LEU A 83 4.85 -9.61 12.59
C LEU A 83 3.58 -9.96 13.39
N THR A 84 2.71 -8.97 13.60
CA THR A 84 1.47 -9.07 14.39
C THR A 84 0.19 -9.05 13.54
N GLY A 85 0.34 -9.18 12.22
CA GLY A 85 -0.76 -9.07 11.25
C GLY A 85 -1.03 -7.63 10.80
N PRO A 86 -1.56 -7.44 9.58
CA PRO A 86 -1.85 -6.14 9.01
C PRO A 86 -3.06 -5.46 9.68
N ASN A 87 -3.22 -4.16 9.44
CA ASN A 87 -4.40 -3.43 9.90
C ASN A 87 -5.55 -3.58 8.89
N ILE A 88 -6.34 -4.66 9.03
CA ILE A 88 -7.45 -4.98 8.13
C ILE A 88 -8.45 -3.82 8.09
N ASP A 89 -8.92 -3.36 9.24
CA ASP A 89 -9.95 -2.33 9.34
C ASP A 89 -9.52 -1.00 8.69
N ALA A 90 -8.29 -0.54 8.97
CA ALA A 90 -7.80 0.69 8.37
C ALA A 90 -7.56 0.55 6.85
N THR A 91 -7.10 -0.62 6.40
CA THR A 91 -6.90 -0.90 4.97
C THR A 91 -8.24 -0.92 4.24
N GLU A 92 -9.24 -1.61 4.78
CA GLU A 92 -10.59 -1.66 4.21
C GLU A 92 -11.25 -0.28 4.18
N ALA A 93 -11.14 0.48 5.28
CA ALA A 93 -11.68 1.83 5.36
C ALA A 93 -11.05 2.78 4.34
N LEU A 94 -9.74 2.64 4.06
CA LEU A 94 -9.08 3.40 3.01
C LEU A 94 -9.56 2.97 1.62
N ALA A 95 -9.64 1.66 1.36
CA ALA A 95 -10.01 1.13 0.05
C ALA A 95 -11.43 1.55 -0.37
N LYS A 96 -12.38 1.55 0.57
CA LYS A 96 -13.77 2.01 0.34
C LYS A 96 -13.88 3.48 -0.10
N GLU A 97 -12.84 4.27 0.11
CA GLU A 97 -12.82 5.70 -0.16
C GLU A 97 -12.09 6.05 -1.47
N LEU A 98 -11.63 5.04 -2.21
CA LEU A 98 -10.83 5.17 -3.43
C LEU A 98 -11.45 4.36 -4.58
N ASP A 99 -11.25 4.84 -5.80
CA ASP A 99 -11.57 4.14 -7.04
C ASP A 99 -10.35 3.40 -7.62
N ILE A 100 -9.18 3.59 -7.01
CA ILE A 100 -7.93 2.93 -7.37
C ILE A 100 -7.54 1.85 -6.35
N PRO A 101 -6.83 0.80 -6.78
CA PRO A 101 -6.41 -0.29 -5.91
C PRO A 101 -5.59 0.14 -4.69
N VAL A 102 -5.85 -0.52 -3.56
CA VAL A 102 -5.04 -0.46 -2.35
C VAL A 102 -4.19 -1.73 -2.21
N ILE A 103 -2.92 -1.54 -1.88
CA ILE A 103 -1.96 -2.60 -1.58
C ILE A 103 -1.65 -2.51 -0.09
N ALA A 104 -2.02 -3.55 0.67
CA ALA A 104 -1.79 -3.62 2.11
C ALA A 104 -0.31 -3.84 2.42
N SER A 105 0.21 -3.12 3.41
CA SER A 105 1.58 -3.25 3.90
C SER A 105 1.64 -3.04 5.42
N GLY A 106 2.67 -3.58 6.06
CA GLY A 106 2.87 -3.52 7.51
C GLY A 106 2.26 -4.71 8.26
N GLY A 107 3.09 -5.42 9.03
CA GLY A 107 2.65 -6.46 9.99
C GLY A 107 2.36 -7.85 9.43
N VAL A 108 2.21 -8.02 8.12
CA VAL A 108 1.91 -9.31 7.48
C VAL A 108 2.94 -10.37 7.82
N SER A 109 2.50 -11.48 8.41
CA SER A 109 3.35 -12.49 9.03
C SER A 109 3.00 -13.94 8.69
N THR A 110 1.73 -14.23 8.42
CA THR A 110 1.22 -15.60 8.22
C THR A 110 0.30 -15.71 7.02
N LEU A 111 -0.01 -16.94 6.61
CA LEU A 111 -1.01 -17.18 5.56
C LEU A 111 -2.41 -16.72 5.99
N ASN A 112 -2.73 -16.82 7.28
CA ASN A 112 -4.00 -16.35 7.83
C ASN A 112 -4.18 -14.83 7.66
N ASP A 113 -3.08 -14.06 7.76
CA ASP A 113 -3.12 -12.61 7.50
C ASP A 113 -3.50 -12.32 6.05
N ILE A 114 -2.96 -13.10 5.10
CA ILE A 114 -3.29 -12.99 3.69
C ILE A 114 -4.75 -13.39 3.45
N GLN A 115 -5.19 -14.49 4.07
CA GLN A 115 -6.60 -14.90 4.03
C GLN A 115 -7.52 -13.81 4.56
N ALA A 116 -7.19 -13.15 5.67
CA ALA A 116 -7.97 -12.04 6.20
C ALA A 116 -8.04 -10.86 5.22
N LEU A 117 -6.95 -10.55 4.50
CA LEU A 117 -6.98 -9.53 3.46
C LEU A 117 -7.86 -9.93 2.26
N THR A 118 -7.95 -11.22 1.91
CA THR A 118 -8.84 -11.66 0.82
C THR A 118 -10.32 -11.44 1.12
N THR A 119 -10.75 -11.43 2.39
CA THR A 119 -12.16 -11.19 2.73
C THR A 119 -12.61 -9.76 2.45
N ILE A 120 -11.68 -8.81 2.39
CA ILE A 120 -11.91 -7.41 2.07
C ILE A 120 -11.51 -7.05 0.63
N ALA A 121 -11.10 -8.02 -0.21
CA ALA A 121 -10.63 -7.74 -1.57
C ALA A 121 -11.67 -6.99 -2.42
N ARG A 122 -12.96 -7.29 -2.24
CA ARG A 122 -14.08 -6.63 -2.94
C ARG A 122 -14.24 -5.15 -2.64
N THR A 123 -13.51 -4.63 -1.65
CA THR A 123 -13.51 -3.21 -1.29
C THR A 123 -12.44 -2.40 -2.02
N GLY A 124 -11.62 -3.03 -2.87
CA GLY A 124 -10.53 -2.39 -3.61
C GLY A 124 -9.12 -2.79 -3.15
N VAL A 125 -8.99 -3.77 -2.24
CA VAL A 125 -7.69 -4.30 -1.81
C VAL A 125 -7.23 -5.38 -2.79
N GLU A 126 -6.23 -5.06 -3.61
CA GLU A 126 -5.76 -5.95 -4.69
C GLU A 126 -4.42 -6.63 -4.40
N GLY A 127 -3.69 -6.17 -3.38
CA GLY A 127 -2.34 -6.65 -3.15
C GLY A 127 -1.92 -6.60 -1.69
N VAL A 128 -0.84 -7.32 -1.41
CA VAL A 128 -0.19 -7.33 -0.10
C VAL A 128 1.33 -7.33 -0.27
N ILE A 129 2.03 -6.52 0.53
CA ILE A 129 3.49 -6.49 0.62
C ILE A 129 3.91 -7.14 1.93
N THR A 130 4.87 -8.06 1.84
CA THR A 130 5.51 -8.70 2.99
C THR A 130 6.98 -8.92 2.70
N GLY A 131 7.81 -8.75 3.72
CA GLY A 131 9.27 -8.87 3.64
C GLY A 131 9.82 -9.69 4.77
N LYS A 132 9.88 -9.11 5.98
CA LYS A 132 10.48 -9.73 7.18
C LYS A 132 9.97 -11.15 7.45
N ALA A 133 8.67 -11.41 7.26
CA ALA A 133 8.06 -12.71 7.49
C ALA A 133 8.61 -13.82 6.57
N ILE A 134 8.96 -13.46 5.32
CA ILE A 134 9.59 -14.37 4.37
C ILE A 134 11.02 -14.67 4.85
N TYR A 135 11.80 -13.64 5.17
CA TYR A 135 13.18 -13.80 5.62
C TYR A 135 13.30 -14.55 6.95
N SER A 136 12.30 -14.42 7.83
CA SER A 136 12.26 -15.12 9.12
C SER A 136 11.62 -16.53 9.03
N GLY A 137 11.20 -16.97 7.84
CA GLY A 137 10.57 -18.28 7.63
C GLY A 137 9.17 -18.44 8.22
N LEU A 138 8.52 -17.36 8.66
CA LEU A 138 7.15 -17.41 9.18
C LEU A 138 6.11 -17.54 8.07
N LEU A 139 6.44 -17.00 6.89
CA LEU A 139 5.59 -17.08 5.71
C LEU A 139 6.33 -17.78 4.57
N ASP A 140 5.77 -18.92 4.14
CA ASP A 140 6.19 -19.58 2.92
C ASP A 140 5.60 -18.83 1.71
N LEU A 141 6.47 -18.15 0.95
CA LEU A 141 6.08 -17.35 -0.21
C LEU A 141 5.39 -18.19 -1.30
N LYS A 142 5.83 -19.44 -1.54
CA LYS A 142 5.23 -20.30 -2.57
C LYS A 142 3.80 -20.67 -2.18
N LYS A 143 3.58 -21.00 -0.90
CA LYS A 143 2.23 -21.28 -0.37
C LYS A 143 1.34 -20.04 -0.42
N ALA A 144 1.86 -18.87 -0.06
CA ALA A 144 1.13 -17.61 -0.14
C ALA A 144 0.65 -17.31 -1.58
N ILE A 145 1.54 -17.43 -2.57
CA ILE A 145 1.20 -17.23 -3.99
C ILE A 145 0.18 -18.28 -4.48
N ALA A 146 0.34 -19.54 -4.10
CA ALA A 146 -0.60 -20.60 -4.49
C ALA A 146 -2.00 -20.34 -3.90
N PHE A 147 -2.06 -19.92 -2.64
CA PHE A 147 -3.30 -19.56 -1.96
C PHE A 147 -4.02 -18.41 -2.65
N THR A 148 -3.34 -17.30 -2.95
CA THR A 148 -3.99 -16.13 -3.57
C THR A 148 -4.50 -16.41 -4.98
N LYS A 149 -3.83 -17.29 -5.75
CA LYS A 149 -4.31 -17.75 -7.06
C LYS A 149 -5.60 -18.57 -6.98
N ALA A 150 -5.76 -19.40 -5.93
CA ALA A 150 -6.99 -20.17 -5.74
C ALA A 150 -8.18 -19.28 -5.36
N CYS A 151 -7.92 -18.17 -4.65
CA CYS A 151 -8.96 -17.21 -4.24
C CYS A 151 -9.38 -16.23 -5.34
N SER A 152 -8.58 -16.04 -6.40
CA SER A 152 -8.84 -15.03 -7.46
C SER A 152 -9.69 -15.57 -8.63
N CYS A 153 -10.31 -16.74 -8.47
CA CYS A 153 -11.16 -17.38 -9.48
C CYS A 153 -12.67 -17.15 -9.28
N GLU A 154 -13.10 -16.13 -8.51
CA GLU A 154 -14.52 -15.74 -8.36
C GLU A 154 -14.82 -14.38 -9.00
#